data_AF-A0ABD0Q9I4-F1
#
_entry.id   AF-A0ABD0Q9I4-F1
#
_cell.length_a   1.000
_cell.length_b   1.000
_cell.length_c   1.000
_cell.angle_alpha   90.00
_cell.angle_beta   90.00
_cell.angle_gamma   90.00
#
_symmetry.space_group_name_H-M   'P 1'
#
loop_
_entity.id
_entity.type
_entity.pdbx_description
1 polymer ?
#
loop_
_entity_poly.entity_id
_entity_poly.type
_entity_poly.pdbx_seq_one_letter_code
_entity_poly.pdbx_strand_id
1 'polypeptide(L)' 'KPKTPKMADLPSSRLQLYKPPFYSTGVDCCGPFAVKVGRRQEKRWGDLYKCMTTRGVDLALLEQLDTDAFLLSL' A
#
# COMPACT_ATOMS: atom_id res chain seq x y z
N LYS A 1 -30.95 -22.76 0.25
CA LYS A 1 -29.96 -21.98 1.03
C LYS A 1 -28.61 -22.07 0.30
N PRO A 2 -27.91 -20.97 0.01
CA PRO A 2 -26.57 -21.04 -0.59
C PRO A 2 -25.58 -21.70 0.39
N LYS A 3 -24.69 -22.55 -0.11
CA LYS A 3 -23.57 -23.14 0.65
C LYS A 3 -22.37 -22.22 0.55
N THR A 4 -21.75 -21.90 1.68
CA THR A 4 -20.50 -21.13 1.70
C THR A 4 -19.37 -21.96 1.06
N PRO A 5 -18.61 -21.39 0.10
CA PRO A 5 -17.48 -22.09 -0.49
C PRO A 5 -16.36 -22.31 0.55
N LYS A 6 -15.66 -23.44 0.45
CA LYS A 6 -14.45 -23.69 1.25
C LYS A 6 -13.29 -22.87 0.67
N MET A 7 -12.80 -21.90 1.43
CA MET A 7 -11.65 -21.07 1.06
C MET A 7 -10.34 -21.75 1.48
N ALA A 8 -9.25 -21.40 0.81
CA ALA A 8 -7.90 -21.76 1.24
C ALA A 8 -7.50 -20.99 2.51
N ASP A 9 -6.52 -21.51 3.24
CA ASP A 9 -5.97 -20.87 4.42
C ASP A 9 -5.33 -19.51 4.07
N LEU A 10 -5.41 -18.57 5.00
CA LEU A 10 -4.75 -17.28 4.85
C LEU A 10 -3.24 -17.43 4.97
N PRO A 11 -2.45 -16.63 4.22
CA PRO A 11 -0.99 -16.64 4.36
C PRO A 11 -0.58 -16.13 5.74
N SER A 12 0.56 -16.63 6.24
CA SER A 12 1.09 -16.31 7.58
C SER A 12 1.32 -14.81 7.82
N SER A 13 1.58 -14.02 6.78
CA SER A 13 1.71 -12.55 6.84
C SER A 13 0.42 -11.85 7.27
N ARG A 14 -0.74 -12.47 7.04
CA ARG A 14 -2.06 -11.95 7.46
C ARG A 14 -2.41 -12.32 8.90
N LEU A 15 -1.64 -13.22 9.52
CA LEU A 15 -1.94 -13.85 10.80
C LEU A 15 -0.93 -13.48 11.91
N GLN A 16 -0.14 -12.41 11.71
CA GLN A 16 0.82 -11.88 12.69
C GLN A 16 0.11 -11.13 13.84
N LEU A 17 -0.75 -11.82 14.59
CA LEU A 17 -1.46 -11.27 15.73
C LEU A 17 -0.48 -10.84 16.84
N TYR A 18 -0.89 -9.83 17.63
CA TYR A 18 -0.09 -9.25 18.72
C TYR A 18 1.24 -8.61 18.30
N LYS A 19 1.45 -8.41 17.00
CA LYS A 19 2.51 -7.56 16.45
C LYS A 19 2.01 -6.13 16.27
N PRO A 20 2.89 -5.12 16.28
CA PRO A 20 2.48 -3.75 15.99
C PRO A 20 1.87 -3.65 14.58
N PRO A 21 1.01 -2.64 14.33
CA PRO A 21 0.54 -2.32 12.99
C PRO A 21 1.71 -2.20 12.01
N PHE A 22 1.50 -2.59 10.75
CA PHE A 22 2.52 -2.58 9.69
C PHE A 22 3.73 -3.51 9.92
N TYR A 23 3.68 -4.45 10.88
CA TYR A 23 4.74 -5.48 11.03
C TYR A 23 4.89 -6.38 9.79
N SER A 24 3.77 -6.73 9.16
CA SER A 24 3.74 -7.33 7.82
C SER A 24 3.04 -6.36 6.90
N THR A 25 3.79 -5.75 5.98
CA THR A 25 3.31 -4.71 5.08
C THR A 25 3.50 -5.15 3.63
N GLY A 26 2.42 -5.13 2.87
CA GLY A 26 2.48 -5.17 1.41
C GLY A 26 2.66 -3.76 0.89
N VAL A 27 3.48 -3.60 -0.14
CA VAL A 27 3.79 -2.31 -0.74
C VAL A 27 3.47 -2.38 -2.23
N ASP A 28 2.89 -1.31 -2.78
CA ASP A 28 2.57 -1.21 -4.19
C ASP A 28 2.67 0.25 -4.68
N CYS A 29 3.36 0.45 -5.81
CA CYS A 29 3.47 1.77 -6.42
C CYS A 29 2.48 1.88 -7.58
N CYS A 30 1.53 2.81 -7.48
CA CYS A 30 0.50 3.05 -8.49
C CYS A 30 0.70 4.39 -9.20
N GLY A 31 0.27 4.49 -10.45
CA GLY A 31 0.38 5.71 -11.26
C GLY A 31 0.73 5.43 -12.71
N PRO A 32 1.14 6.45 -13.49
CA PRO A 32 1.34 7.84 -13.07
C PRO A 32 0.06 8.68 -13.07
N PHE A 33 -0.08 9.53 -12.05
CA PHE A 33 -1.18 10.47 -11.93
C PHE A 33 -0.75 11.87 -12.36
N ALA A 34 -1.61 12.58 -13.09
CA ALA A 34 -1.45 14.01 -13.34
C ALA A 34 -2.00 14.80 -12.15
N VAL A 35 -1.11 15.29 -11.30
CA VAL A 35 -1.47 16.02 -10.07
C VAL A 35 -1.30 17.51 -10.30
N LYS A 36 -2.28 18.30 -9.87
CA LYS A 36 -2.22 19.76 -9.96
C LYS A 36 -1.39 20.31 -8.80
N VAL A 37 -0.27 20.95 -9.13
CA VAL A 37 0.61 21.64 -8.17
C VAL A 37 0.56 23.14 -8.49
N GLY A 38 -0.30 23.86 -7.76
CA GLY A 38 -0.58 25.27 -8.03
C GLY A 38 -1.15 25.50 -9.44
N ARG A 39 -0.39 26.18 -10.31
CA ARG A 39 -0.76 26.43 -11.72
C ARG A 39 -0.21 25.39 -12.71
N ARG A 40 0.57 24.41 -12.23
CA ARG A 40 1.22 23.37 -13.04
C ARG A 40 0.49 22.03 -12.86
N GLN A 41 0.67 21.14 -13.83
CA GLN A 41 0.38 19.73 -13.67
C GLN A 41 1.69 18.96 -13.70
N GLU A 42 1.85 18.06 -12.73
CA GLU A 42 3.06 17.27 -12.55
C GLU A 42 2.71 15.80 -12.51
N LYS A 43 3.59 14.98 -13.09
CA LYS A 43 3.47 13.53 -13.05
C LYS A 43 3.92 13.05 -11.67
N ARG A 44 3.03 12.42 -10.92
CA ARG A 44 3.32 11.86 -9.59
C ARG A 44 2.90 10.40 -9.52
N TRP A 45 3.42 9.67 -8.55
CA TRP A 45 3.05 8.28 -8.27
C TRP A 45 2.48 8.18 -6.85
N GLY A 46 1.60 7.22 -6.60
CA GLY A 46 1.12 6.91 -5.26
C GLY A 46 1.83 5.67 -4.75
N ASP A 47 2.31 5.70 -3.52
CA ASP A 47 2.81 4.53 -2.81
C ASP A 47 1.79 4.06 -1.78
N LEU A 48 1.53 2.75 -1.77
CA LEU A 48 0.49 2.10 -0.98
C LEU A 48 1.14 1.16 0.03
N TYR A 49 1.17 1.58 1.29
CA TYR A 49 1.59 0.70 2.39
C TYR A 49 0.36 0.05 3.02
N LYS A 50 0.21 -1.25 2.84
CA LYS A 50 -0.92 -2.01 3.39
C LYS A 50 -0.48 -2.93 4.50
N CYS A 51 -0.96 -2.70 5.71
CA CYS A 51 -0.80 -3.68 6.79
C CYS A 51 -1.61 -4.95 6.47
N MET A 52 -0.90 -6.08 6.39
CA MET A 52 -1.49 -7.37 6.03
C MET A 52 -2.38 -7.93 7.16
N THR A 53 -2.05 -7.64 8.41
CA THR A 53 -2.80 -8.13 9.57
C THR A 53 -4.05 -7.29 9.83
N THR A 54 -3.92 -5.97 9.95
CA THR A 54 -5.04 -5.09 10.33
C THR A 54 -5.86 -4.60 9.13
N ARG A 55 -5.32 -4.70 7.91
CA ARG A 55 -5.86 -4.09 6.68
C ARG A 55 -5.84 -2.55 6.68
N GLY A 56 -5.07 -1.93 7.57
CA GLY A 56 -4.77 -0.50 7.48
C GLY A 56 -4.00 -0.17 6.20
N VAL A 57 -4.27 1.00 5.63
CA VAL A 57 -3.60 1.51 4.43
C VAL A 57 -3.04 2.89 4.74
N ASP A 58 -1.77 3.08 4.48
CA ASP A 58 -1.11 4.37 4.44
C ASP A 58 -0.75 4.71 2.99
N LEU A 59 -0.90 5.99 2.63
CA LEU A 59 -0.77 6.49 1.26
C LEU A 59 0.26 7.61 1.23
N ALA A 60 1.32 7.42 0.44
CA ALA A 60 2.30 8.47 0.18
C ALA A 60 2.28 8.88 -1.30
N LEU A 61 2.74 10.09 -1.59
CA LEU A 61 2.89 10.61 -2.94
C LEU A 61 4.38 10.65 -3.29
N LEU A 62 4.77 9.95 -4.34
CA LEU A 62 6.14 9.96 -4.86
C LEU A 62 6.27 10.96 -5.98
N GLU A 63 7.35 11.74 -5.90
CA GLU A 63 7.71 12.71 -6.92
C GLU A 63 8.23 12.05 -8.20
N GLN A 64 8.98 10.96 -8.04
CA GLN A 64 9.59 10.16 -9.09
C GLN A 64 9.46 8.67 -8.74
N LEU A 65 9.63 7.79 -9.72
CA LEU A 65 9.61 6.34 -9.50
C LEU A 65 11.05 5.83 -9.40
N ASP A 66 11.72 6.21 -8.32
CA ASP A 66 13.09 5.80 -7.99
C ASP A 66 13.18 5.35 -6.53
N THR A 67 14.31 4.74 -6.18
CA THR A 67 14.54 4.21 -4.84
C THR A 67 14.63 5.32 -3.80
N ASP A 68 15.18 6.48 -4.16
CA ASP A 68 15.37 7.59 -3.22
C ASP A 68 14.02 8.21 -2.82
N ALA A 69 13.12 8.44 -3.78
CA ALA A 69 11.75 8.89 -3.50
C ALA A 69 10.99 7.87 -2.65
N PHE A 70 11.17 6.57 -2.91
CA PHE A 70 10.57 5.49 -2.10
C PHE A 70 11.09 5.47 -0.66
N LEU A 71 12.39 5.63 -0.46
CA LEU A 71 12.97 5.67 0.89
C LEU A 71 12.52 6.90 1.68
N LEU A 72 12.25 8.01 1.00
CA LEU A 72 11.73 9.23 1.62
C LEU A 72 10.24 9.15 2.00
N SER A 73 9.50 8.17 1.48
CA SER A 73 8.08 7.98 1.79
C SER A 73 7.78 6.97 2.90
N LEU A 74 8.80 6.27 3.41
CA LEU A 74 8.71 5.34 4.55
C LEU A 74 8.58 6.07 5.89
#